data_AF-A0A089KJA9-F1
#
_entry.id   AF-A0A089KJA9-F1
#
_cell.length_a   1.000
_cell.length_b   1.000
_cell.length_c   1.000
_cell.angle_alpha   90.00
_cell.angle_beta   90.00
_cell.angle_gamma   90.00
#
_symmetry.space_group_name_H-M   'P 1'
#
loop_
_entity.id
_entity.type
_entity.pdbx_description
1 polymer ?
#
loop_
_entity_poly.entity_id
_entity_poly.type
_entity_poly.pdbx_seq_one_letter_code
_entity_poly.pdbx_strand_id
1 'polypeptide(L)'
;MLPSFHATTICAVRHNGHAAIAGDGQVTFGESVIMKTTAKKVRRLYRGQVIAGFAGSVADAITLFEKFEGKLEEHHGNLQRSAVELAKDWRQDRILRKLEALMIVMDKEGMLLISGNGEIIEPDDDVLAIGSGGNFALASGRALKRHAPNLSAAEIAREALQIASEICVYTNSNIIVEQL
;
A
#
# COMPACT_ATOMS: atom_id res chain seq x y z
N MET A 1 1.77 -10.03 25.30
CA MET A 1 1.13 -9.97 23.97
C MET A 1 1.38 -11.29 23.28
N LEU A 2 0.40 -11.86 22.59
CA LEU A 2 0.67 -12.98 21.68
C LEU A 2 1.55 -12.46 20.53
N PRO A 3 2.54 -13.23 20.06
CA PRO A 3 3.42 -12.80 18.97
C PRO A 3 2.59 -12.51 17.72
N SER A 4 2.69 -11.28 17.20
CA SER A 4 2.03 -10.81 15.99
C SER A 4 3.02 -10.74 14.82
N PHE A 5 2.51 -10.69 13.59
CA PHE A 5 3.33 -10.44 12.42
C PHE A 5 3.45 -8.93 12.19
N HIS A 6 4.67 -8.45 11.93
CA HIS A 6 4.89 -7.10 11.42
C HIS A 6 4.63 -7.07 9.91
N ALA A 7 4.00 -5.99 9.45
CA ALA A 7 3.67 -5.80 8.06
C ALA A 7 4.86 -5.26 7.26
N THR A 8 4.97 -5.68 6.01
CA THR A 8 5.79 -5.02 4.98
C THR A 8 5.43 -3.54 4.89
N THR A 9 6.38 -2.73 4.45
CA THR A 9 6.21 -1.31 4.15
C THR A 9 5.85 -1.13 2.69
N ILE A 10 4.84 -0.31 2.43
CA ILE A 10 4.36 0.02 1.08
C ILE A 10 4.35 1.54 0.94
N CYS A 11 4.82 2.05 -0.19
CA CYS A 11 4.84 3.46 -0.52
C CYS A 11 4.25 3.66 -1.92
N ALA A 12 3.26 4.53 -2.04
CA ALA A 12 2.64 4.91 -3.29
C ALA A 12 2.90 6.39 -3.57
N VAL A 13 3.22 6.69 -4.83
CA VAL A 13 3.58 8.03 -5.29
C VAL A 13 2.95 8.28 -6.64
N ARG A 14 2.28 9.43 -6.77
CA ARG A 14 2.01 10.02 -8.10
C ARG A 14 2.87 11.25 -8.29
N HIS A 15 3.51 11.31 -9.46
CA HIS A 15 4.45 12.38 -9.79
C HIS A 15 4.54 12.54 -11.31
N ASN A 16 4.46 13.78 -11.80
CA ASN A 16 4.55 14.13 -13.22
C ASN A 16 3.62 13.29 -14.12
N GLY A 17 2.37 13.06 -13.70
CA GLY A 17 1.39 12.27 -14.46
C GLY A 17 1.62 10.75 -14.46
N HIS A 18 2.61 10.26 -13.73
CA HIS A 18 2.91 8.83 -13.58
C HIS A 18 2.59 8.37 -12.15
N ALA A 19 2.31 7.08 -12.00
CA ALA A 19 1.86 6.50 -10.75
C ALA A 19 2.66 5.23 -10.44
N ALA A 20 3.21 5.11 -9.23
CA ALA A 20 3.98 3.95 -8.81
C ALA A 20 3.69 3.54 -7.36
N ILE A 21 3.57 2.23 -7.12
CA ILE A 21 3.54 1.64 -5.77
C ILE A 21 4.74 0.73 -5.61
N ALA A 22 5.50 0.96 -4.55
CA ALA A 22 6.59 0.11 -4.15
C ALA A 22 6.25 -0.62 -2.83
N GLY A 23 6.79 -1.81 -2.65
CA GLY A 23 6.71 -2.57 -1.39
C GLY A 23 7.99 -3.34 -1.11
N ASP A 24 8.36 -3.43 0.17
CA ASP A 24 9.45 -4.29 0.60
C ASP A 24 8.98 -5.75 0.80
N GLY A 25 9.94 -6.65 1.03
CA GLY A 25 9.69 -8.07 1.12
C GLY A 25 9.72 -8.66 2.53
N GLN A 26 9.98 -7.88 3.58
CA GLN A 26 10.18 -8.42 4.92
C GLN A 26 8.89 -8.85 5.61
N VAL A 27 8.89 -10.06 6.15
CA VAL A 27 7.87 -10.56 7.07
C VAL A 27 8.56 -10.96 8.35
N THR A 28 8.30 -10.22 9.43
CA THR A 28 8.84 -10.51 10.77
C THR A 28 7.73 -11.07 11.66
N PHE A 29 8.03 -12.15 12.37
CA PHE A 29 7.17 -12.76 13.37
C PHE A 29 7.66 -12.45 14.77
N GLY A 30 6.76 -11.97 15.63
CA GLY A 30 7.14 -11.37 16.90
C GLY A 30 8.09 -10.20 16.67
N GLU A 31 8.90 -9.87 17.66
CA GLU A 31 9.73 -8.65 17.62
C GLU A 31 11.06 -8.82 16.86
N SER A 32 11.48 -10.07 16.54
CA SER A 32 12.87 -10.32 16.13
C SER A 32 13.10 -11.41 15.09
N VAL A 33 12.09 -12.21 14.73
CA VAL A 33 12.30 -13.37 13.83
C VAL A 33 11.86 -13.04 12.41
N ILE A 34 12.82 -12.87 11.49
CA ILE A 34 12.54 -12.68 10.06
C ILE A 34 12.15 -14.04 9.44
N MET A 35 10.89 -14.16 8.99
CA MET A 35 10.34 -15.39 8.40
C MET A 35 10.48 -15.42 6.87
N LYS A 36 10.43 -14.26 6.22
CA LYS A 36 10.56 -14.11 4.78
C LYS A 36 11.14 -12.75 4.43
N THR A 37 11.93 -12.69 3.37
CA THR A 37 12.58 -11.45 2.91
C THR A 37 12.10 -10.96 1.54
N THR A 38 11.27 -11.75 0.84
CA THR A 38 10.84 -11.53 -0.55
C THR A 38 9.32 -11.60 -0.74
N ALA A 39 8.54 -11.17 0.26
CA ALA A 39 7.09 -11.06 0.11
C ALA A 39 6.72 -10.08 -1.02
N LYS A 40 5.58 -10.33 -1.67
CA LYS A 40 5.00 -9.44 -2.68
C LYS A 40 3.59 -9.07 -2.23
N LYS A 41 3.41 -7.85 -1.73
CA LYS A 41 2.10 -7.35 -1.25
C LYS A 41 1.54 -6.20 -2.07
N VAL A 42 2.16 -5.95 -3.22
CA VAL A 42 1.66 -5.05 -4.26
C VAL A 42 1.15 -5.92 -5.40
N ARG A 43 -0.05 -5.64 -5.90
CA ARG A 43 -0.73 -6.41 -6.94
C ARG A 43 -1.44 -5.49 -7.92
N ARG A 44 -1.42 -5.86 -9.19
CA ARG A 44 -2.26 -5.23 -10.23
C ARG A 44 -3.65 -5.83 -10.23
N LEU A 45 -4.65 -4.97 -10.33
CA LEU A 45 -6.08 -5.29 -10.39
C LEU A 45 -6.69 -4.64 -11.64
N TYR A 46 -7.93 -5.03 -11.95
CA TYR A 46 -8.76 -4.42 -12.98
C TYR A 46 -8.01 -4.30 -14.31
N ARG A 47 -7.62 -5.46 -14.85
CA ARG A 47 -6.90 -5.59 -16.14
C ARG A 47 -5.59 -4.78 -16.18
N GLY A 48 -4.96 -4.60 -15.02
CA GLY A 48 -3.69 -3.89 -14.89
C GLY A 48 -3.80 -2.37 -14.81
N GLN A 49 -5.01 -1.82 -14.73
CA GLN A 49 -5.26 -0.38 -14.68
C GLN A 49 -5.26 0.20 -13.26
N VAL A 50 -5.31 -0.67 -12.24
CA VAL A 50 -5.24 -0.31 -10.82
C VAL A 50 -4.11 -1.07 -10.16
N ILE A 51 -3.34 -0.40 -9.29
CA ILE A 51 -2.37 -1.04 -8.41
C ILE A 51 -2.89 -0.94 -6.98
N ALA A 52 -2.84 -2.05 -6.25
CA ALA A 52 -3.21 -2.12 -4.85
C ALA A 52 -2.06 -2.66 -4.00
N GLY A 53 -1.91 -2.12 -2.80
CA GLY A 53 -0.93 -2.54 -1.80
C GLY A 53 -1.61 -2.75 -0.45
N PHE A 54 -1.26 -3.83 0.27
CA PHE A 54 -1.87 -4.15 1.56
C PHE A 54 -0.82 -4.47 2.64
N ALA A 55 -0.87 -3.75 3.76
CA ALA A 55 0.06 -3.91 4.87
C ALA A 55 -0.54 -4.76 6.02
N GLY A 56 -0.92 -6.00 5.72
CA GLY A 56 -1.48 -6.93 6.70
C GLY A 56 -1.16 -8.40 6.38
N SER A 57 -2.00 -9.33 6.86
CA SER A 57 -1.81 -10.76 6.58
C SER A 57 -2.04 -11.07 5.08
N VAL A 58 -1.42 -12.15 4.58
CA VAL A 58 -1.59 -12.55 3.18
C VAL A 58 -3.03 -12.99 2.89
N ALA A 59 -3.69 -13.67 3.84
CA ALA A 59 -5.06 -14.15 3.66
C ALA A 59 -6.06 -12.98 3.55
N ASP A 60 -5.90 -11.97 4.38
CA ASP A 60 -6.73 -10.76 4.33
C ASP A 60 -6.49 -9.98 3.04
N ALA A 61 -5.22 -9.88 2.61
CA ALA A 61 -4.86 -9.22 1.36
C ALA A 61 -5.58 -9.84 0.15
N ILE A 62 -5.55 -11.18 0.03
CA ILE A 62 -6.21 -11.90 -1.06
C ILE A 62 -7.72 -11.60 -1.05
N THR A 63 -8.35 -11.72 0.12
CA THR A 63 -9.79 -11.50 0.28
C THR A 63 -10.19 -10.07 -0.11
N LEU A 64 -9.44 -9.06 0.35
CA LEU A 64 -9.74 -7.66 0.08
C LEU A 64 -9.46 -7.28 -1.37
N PHE A 65 -8.40 -7.81 -1.98
CA PHE A 65 -8.13 -7.59 -3.40
C PHE A 65 -9.21 -8.20 -4.28
N GLU A 66 -9.69 -9.41 -3.99
CA GLU A 66 -10.78 -10.04 -4.74
C GLU A 66 -12.08 -9.26 -4.61
N LYS A 67 -12.44 -8.83 -3.39
CA LYS A 67 -13.61 -7.97 -3.16
C LYS A 67 -13.49 -6.64 -3.91
N PHE A 68 -12.33 -6.01 -3.85
CA PHE A 68 -12.11 -4.73 -4.51
C PHE A 68 -12.13 -4.85 -6.03
N GLU A 69 -11.55 -5.91 -6.59
CA GLU A 69 -11.61 -6.20 -8.03
C GLU A 69 -13.05 -6.39 -8.50
N GLY A 70 -13.88 -7.10 -7.73
CA GLY A 70 -15.32 -7.18 -7.99
C GLY A 70 -16.02 -5.81 -7.96
N LYS A 71 -15.67 -4.93 -7.01
CA LYS A 71 -16.21 -3.55 -6.97
C LYS A 71 -15.74 -2.68 -8.13
N LEU A 72 -14.51 -2.89 -8.62
CA LEU A 72 -14.01 -2.21 -9.81
C LEU A 72 -14.76 -2.68 -11.06
N GLU A 73 -15.08 -3.96 -11.18
CA GLU A 73 -15.91 -4.48 -12.26
C GLU A 73 -17.35 -3.93 -12.21
N GLU A 74 -17.98 -3.94 -11.03
CA GLU A 74 -19.34 -3.45 -10.80
C GLU A 74 -19.50 -1.95 -11.14
N HIS A 75 -18.46 -1.16 -10.89
CA HIS A 75 -18.48 0.30 -11.09
C HIS A 75 -17.60 0.76 -12.25
N HIS A 76 -17.30 -0.13 -13.20
CA HIS A 76 -16.60 0.19 -14.44
C HIS A 76 -15.29 0.95 -14.24
N GLY A 77 -14.51 0.55 -13.23
CA GLY A 77 -13.20 1.11 -12.93
C GLY A 77 -13.21 2.42 -12.15
N ASN A 78 -14.37 2.89 -11.66
CA ASN A 78 -14.44 4.09 -10.84
C ASN A 78 -13.81 3.86 -9.46
N LEU A 79 -12.54 4.28 -9.29
CA LEU A 79 -11.75 4.01 -8.09
C LEU A 79 -12.42 4.49 -6.79
N GLN A 80 -12.88 5.74 -6.75
CA GLN A 80 -13.53 6.33 -5.57
C GLN A 80 -14.81 5.59 -5.19
N ARG A 81 -15.66 5.29 -6.17
CA ARG A 81 -16.91 4.57 -5.91
C ARG A 81 -16.67 3.14 -5.45
N SER A 82 -15.74 2.43 -6.11
CA SER A 82 -15.36 1.08 -5.69
C SER A 82 -14.75 1.05 -4.30
N ALA A 83 -13.98 2.10 -3.92
CA ALA A 83 -13.41 2.22 -2.58
C ALA A 83 -14.50 2.42 -1.52
N VAL A 84 -15.50 3.27 -1.81
CA VAL A 84 -16.66 3.49 -0.93
C VAL A 84 -17.45 2.20 -0.70
N GLU A 85 -17.77 1.46 -1.77
CA GLU A 85 -18.52 0.21 -1.62
C GLU A 85 -17.71 -0.88 -0.92
N LEU A 86 -16.39 -0.97 -1.18
CA LEU A 86 -15.53 -1.86 -0.40
C LEU A 86 -15.51 -1.50 1.08
N ALA A 87 -15.35 -0.22 1.43
CA ALA A 87 -15.29 0.23 2.82
C ALA A 87 -16.60 -0.09 3.57
N LYS A 88 -17.75 0.05 2.90
CA LYS A 88 -19.05 -0.38 3.44
C LYS A 88 -19.08 -1.88 3.72
N ASP A 89 -18.71 -2.69 2.73
CA ASP A 89 -18.69 -4.16 2.87
C ASP A 89 -17.72 -4.61 3.97
N TRP A 90 -16.53 -4.01 4.02
CA TRP A 90 -15.50 -4.30 5.02
C TRP A 90 -15.98 -3.97 6.43
N ARG A 91 -16.63 -2.81 6.63
CA ARG A 91 -17.17 -2.40 7.93
C ARG A 91 -18.31 -3.29 8.42
N GLN A 92 -19.13 -3.83 7.51
CA GLN A 92 -20.23 -4.73 7.84
C GLN A 92 -19.74 -6.15 8.20
N ASP A 93 -18.61 -6.57 7.66
CA ASP A 93 -18.04 -7.88 7.92
C ASP A 93 -17.49 -7.99 9.36
N ARG A 94 -18.07 -8.90 10.15
CA ARG A 94 -17.72 -9.08 11.58
C ARG A 94 -16.27 -9.51 11.80
N ILE A 95 -15.66 -10.16 10.81
CA ILE A 95 -14.29 -10.67 10.85
C ILE A 95 -13.35 -9.57 10.36
N LEU A 96 -13.59 -9.05 9.16
CA LEU A 96 -12.66 -8.12 8.51
C LEU A 96 -12.59 -6.77 9.23
N ARG A 97 -13.67 -6.28 9.86
CA ARG A 97 -13.65 -4.99 10.58
C ARG A 97 -12.68 -4.92 11.77
N LYS A 98 -12.19 -6.07 12.25
CA LYS A 98 -11.19 -6.13 13.34
C LYS A 98 -9.76 -5.99 12.83
N LEU A 99 -9.57 -5.96 11.51
CA LEU A 99 -8.26 -5.79 10.91
C LEU A 99 -7.80 -4.35 11.13
N GLU A 100 -6.64 -4.21 11.75
CA GLU A 100 -5.92 -2.94 11.86
C GLU A 100 -5.15 -2.60 10.57
N ALA A 101 -5.26 -3.45 9.54
CA ALA A 101 -4.53 -3.31 8.30
C ALA A 101 -5.11 -2.20 7.41
N LEU A 102 -4.21 -1.53 6.70
CA LEU A 102 -4.51 -0.50 5.73
C LEU A 102 -4.25 -1.03 4.31
N MET A 103 -5.03 -0.54 3.36
CA MET A 103 -4.87 -0.81 1.93
C MET A 103 -4.68 0.51 1.18
N ILE A 104 -3.70 0.57 0.28
CA ILE A 104 -3.58 1.65 -0.70
C ILE A 104 -4.07 1.11 -2.05
N VAL A 105 -4.86 1.90 -2.77
CA VAL A 105 -5.30 1.62 -4.14
C VAL A 105 -5.04 2.85 -4.99
N MET A 106 -4.65 2.65 -6.25
CA MET A 106 -4.25 3.75 -7.13
C MET A 106 -4.49 3.40 -8.58
N ASP A 107 -5.01 4.36 -9.33
CA ASP A 107 -5.06 4.35 -10.79
C ASP A 107 -4.21 5.52 -11.35
N LYS A 108 -4.36 5.81 -12.64
CA LYS A 108 -3.65 6.93 -13.29
C LYS A 108 -4.12 8.31 -12.79
N GLU A 109 -5.36 8.42 -12.29
CA GLU A 109 -6.06 9.66 -11.97
C GLU A 109 -6.01 10.02 -10.48
N GLY A 110 -5.93 9.04 -9.59
CA GLY A 110 -5.91 9.25 -8.15
C GLY A 110 -5.42 8.05 -7.34
N MET A 111 -5.34 8.26 -6.03
CA MET A 111 -4.93 7.23 -5.06
C MET A 111 -5.67 7.38 -3.75
N LEU A 112 -6.02 6.26 -3.12
CA LEU A 112 -6.83 6.22 -1.90
C LEU A 112 -6.21 5.26 -0.89
N LEU A 113 -6.26 5.64 0.37
CA LEU A 113 -6.04 4.77 1.52
C LEU A 113 -7.40 4.32 2.07
N ILE A 114 -7.57 3.02 2.27
CA ILE A 114 -8.79 2.39 2.77
C ILE A 114 -8.44 1.57 4.02
N SER A 115 -9.27 1.65 5.05
CA SER A 115 -9.09 0.95 6.32
C SER A 115 -10.31 0.12 6.74
N GLY A 116 -10.10 -0.84 7.63
CA GLY A 116 -11.17 -1.73 8.12
C GLY A 116 -12.24 -1.09 8.98
N ASN A 117 -12.00 0.12 9.52
CA ASN A 117 -13.03 0.93 10.20
C ASN A 117 -13.89 1.75 9.22
N GLY A 118 -13.58 1.71 7.91
CA GLY A 118 -14.35 2.36 6.85
C GLY A 118 -13.89 3.77 6.51
N GLU A 119 -12.66 4.15 6.87
CA GLU A 119 -12.08 5.43 6.42
C GLU A 119 -11.57 5.30 4.98
N ILE A 120 -11.73 6.38 4.22
CA ILE A 120 -11.21 6.52 2.86
C ILE A 120 -10.53 7.88 2.79
N ILE A 121 -9.23 7.87 2.52
CA ILE A 121 -8.40 9.07 2.58
C ILE A 121 -7.66 9.23 1.25
N GLU A 122 -7.83 10.39 0.63
CA GLU A 122 -7.05 10.84 -0.53
C GLU A 122 -5.93 11.79 -0.03
N PRO A 123 -4.66 11.61 -0.42
CA PRO A 123 -3.57 12.46 0.03
C PRO A 123 -3.56 13.81 -0.70
N ASP A 124 -3.29 14.90 0.01
CA ASP A 124 -3.14 16.24 -0.60
C ASP A 124 -1.88 16.39 -1.47
N ASP A 125 -0.88 15.53 -1.27
CA ASP A 125 0.45 15.64 -1.88
C ASP A 125 0.84 14.45 -2.74
N ASP A 126 -0.13 13.62 -3.13
CA ASP A 126 0.01 12.34 -3.86
C ASP A 126 1.14 11.42 -3.36
N VAL A 127 1.35 11.37 -2.04
CA VAL A 127 2.21 10.36 -1.41
C VAL A 127 1.43 9.69 -0.29
N LEU A 128 1.34 8.36 -0.33
CA LEU A 128 0.83 7.53 0.77
C LEU A 128 1.85 6.47 1.13
N ALA A 129 1.93 6.12 2.40
CA ALA A 129 2.68 4.95 2.83
C ALA A 129 1.99 4.28 4.02
N ILE A 130 2.13 2.96 4.08
CA ILE A 130 1.54 2.10 5.12
C ILE A 130 2.55 1.02 5.54
N GLY A 131 2.27 0.35 6.65
CA GLY A 131 3.11 -0.73 7.18
C GLY A 131 4.18 -0.26 8.15
N SER A 132 5.08 -1.17 8.54
CA SER A 132 5.97 -0.97 9.69
C SER A 132 6.91 0.23 9.56
N GLY A 133 7.44 0.47 8.36
CA GLY A 133 8.29 1.60 8.02
C GLY A 133 7.55 2.75 7.32
N GLY A 134 6.21 2.75 7.32
CA GLY A 134 5.38 3.64 6.50
C GLY A 134 5.70 5.12 6.75
N ASN A 135 5.87 5.53 8.00
CA ASN A 135 6.17 6.93 8.33
C ASN A 135 7.54 7.39 7.80
N PHE A 136 8.55 6.51 7.79
CA PHE A 136 9.87 6.83 7.22
C PHE A 136 9.79 6.97 5.71
N ALA A 137 9.08 6.04 5.05
CA ALA A 137 8.86 6.08 3.61
C ALA A 137 8.04 7.32 3.21
N LEU A 138 7.01 7.68 3.98
CA LEU A 138 6.18 8.86 3.73
C LEU A 138 7.00 10.16 3.82
N ALA A 139 7.78 10.32 4.89
CA ALA A 139 8.63 11.49 5.06
C ALA A 139 9.66 11.61 3.92
N SER A 140 10.29 10.50 3.56
CA SER A 140 11.27 10.44 2.47
C SER A 140 10.64 10.76 1.11
N GLY A 141 9.53 10.10 0.76
CA GLY A 141 8.82 10.32 -0.50
C GLY A 141 8.36 11.77 -0.66
N ARG A 142 7.87 12.39 0.40
CA ARG A 142 7.50 13.82 0.42
C ARG A 142 8.69 14.74 0.20
N ALA A 143 9.82 14.47 0.86
CA ALA A 143 11.05 15.24 0.69
C ALA A 143 11.60 15.13 -0.75
N LEU A 144 11.65 13.91 -1.29
CA LEU A 144 12.09 13.64 -2.67
C LEU A 144 11.17 14.31 -3.70
N LYS A 145 9.84 14.19 -3.55
CA LYS A 145 8.88 14.86 -4.45
C LYS A 145 9.06 16.38 -4.46
N ARG A 146 9.38 17.00 -3.32
CA ARG A 146 9.57 18.45 -3.19
C ARG A 146 10.93 18.94 -3.71
N HIS A 147 12.00 18.18 -3.47
CA HIS A 147 13.37 18.66 -3.64
C HIS A 147 14.17 17.95 -4.73
N ALA A 148 13.65 16.86 -5.30
CA ALA A 148 14.24 16.12 -6.40
C ALA A 148 13.23 15.92 -7.54
N PRO A 149 12.72 17.01 -8.16
CA PRO A 149 11.61 16.96 -9.12
C PRO A 149 11.92 16.16 -10.41
N ASN A 150 13.20 15.93 -10.69
CA ASN A 150 13.68 15.18 -11.84
C ASN A 150 13.51 13.66 -11.70
N LEU A 151 13.29 13.15 -10.48
CA LEU A 151 12.99 11.74 -10.27
C LEU A 151 11.60 11.40 -10.81
N SER A 152 11.45 10.21 -11.36
CA SER A 152 10.15 9.62 -11.72
C SER A 152 9.39 9.13 -10.49
N ALA A 153 8.08 8.89 -10.63
CA ALA A 153 7.27 8.32 -9.54
C ALA A 153 7.82 6.98 -9.03
N ALA A 154 8.31 6.13 -9.93
CA ALA A 154 8.91 4.83 -9.61
C ALA A 154 10.22 4.96 -8.83
N GLU A 155 11.08 5.91 -9.21
CA GLU A 155 12.31 6.22 -8.49
C GLU A 155 12.00 6.77 -7.10
N ILE A 156 11.08 7.73 -6.97
CA ILE A 156 10.68 8.28 -5.67
C ILE A 156 10.15 7.17 -4.76
N ALA A 157 9.24 6.31 -5.25
CA ALA A 157 8.68 5.22 -4.46
C ALA A 157 9.74 4.20 -4.01
N ARG A 158 10.71 3.89 -4.89
CA ARG A 158 11.85 3.00 -4.58
C ARG A 158 12.77 3.61 -3.53
N GLU A 159 13.23 4.85 -3.74
CA GLU A 159 14.16 5.54 -2.84
C GLU A 159 13.53 5.82 -1.47
N ALA A 160 12.22 6.09 -1.44
CA ALA A 160 11.47 6.22 -0.19
C ALA A 160 11.54 4.93 0.65
N LEU A 161 11.37 3.77 0.04
CA LEU A 161 11.50 2.48 0.74
C LEU A 161 12.96 2.12 1.05
N GLN A 162 13.91 2.51 0.19
CA GLN A 162 15.33 2.30 0.44
C GLN A 162 15.74 3.01 1.75
N ILE A 163 15.38 4.29 1.89
CA ILE A 163 15.60 5.06 3.13
C ILE A 163 14.86 4.44 4.31
N ALA A 164 13.61 3.98 4.12
CA ALA A 164 12.88 3.30 5.19
C ALA A 164 13.58 2.00 5.64
N SER A 165 14.21 1.26 4.73
CA SER A 165 14.95 0.03 5.04
C SER A 165 16.24 0.26 5.82
N GLU A 166 16.81 1.45 5.70
CA GLU A 166 18.04 1.84 6.43
C GLU A 166 17.74 2.27 7.88
N ILE A 167 16.48 2.56 8.18
CA ILE A 167 16.04 3.08 9.50
C ILE A 167 15.18 2.07 10.24
N CYS A 168 14.21 1.44 9.56
CA CYS A 168 13.23 0.56 10.17
C CYS A 168 13.70 -0.89 10.14
N VAL A 169 13.92 -1.49 11.32
CA VAL A 169 14.30 -2.91 11.47
C VAL A 169 13.28 -3.91 10.91
N TYR A 170 12.05 -3.46 10.61
CA TYR A 170 10.98 -4.27 10.02
C TYR A 170 10.81 -4.06 8.51
N THR A 171 11.72 -3.33 7.86
CA THR A 171 11.69 -3.05 6.41
C THR A 171 13.04 -3.43 5.81
N ASN A 172 13.06 -4.16 4.69
CA ASN A 172 14.31 -4.51 4.01
C ASN A 172 14.47 -3.86 2.63
N SER A 173 15.62 -4.07 2.00
CA SER A 173 15.97 -3.53 0.69
C SER A 173 15.48 -4.39 -0.49
N ASN A 174 14.73 -5.47 -0.24
CA ASN A 174 14.13 -6.28 -1.31
C ASN A 174 12.86 -5.62 -1.82
N ILE A 175 13.04 -4.55 -2.60
CA ILE A 175 11.98 -3.65 -3.03
C ILE A 175 11.46 -4.02 -4.42
N ILE A 176 10.14 -4.15 -4.52
CA ILE A 176 9.41 -4.34 -5.77
C ILE A 176 8.66 -3.05 -6.07
N VAL A 177 8.64 -2.64 -7.33
CA VAL A 177 7.93 -1.45 -7.79
C VAL A 177 6.99 -1.85 -8.92
N GLU A 178 5.73 -1.45 -8.81
CA GLU A 178 4.71 -1.54 -9.86
C GLU A 178 4.35 -0.13 -10.32
N GLN A 179 4.15 0.05 -11.63
CA GLN A 179 3.87 1.35 -12.26
C GLN A 179 2.70 1.28 -13.25
N LEU A 180 1.92 2.36 -13.37
CA LEU A 180 0.89 2.52 -14.39
C LEU A 180 1.39 3.39 -15.55
#